data_AF-A0A519UWE4-F1
#
_entry.id   AF-A0A519UWE4-F1
#
_cell.length_a   1.000
_cell.length_b   1.000
_cell.length_c   1.000
_cell.angle_alpha   90.00
_cell.angle_beta   90.00
_cell.angle_gamma   90.00
#
_symmetry.space_group_name_H-M   'P 1'
#
loop_
_entity.id
_entity.type
_entity.pdbx_description
1 polymer ?
#
loop_
_entity_poly.entity_id
_entity_poly.type
_entity_poly.pdbx_seq_one_letter_code
_entity_poly.pdbx_strand_id
1 'polypeptide(L)'
;MNRRAFLQPKRVAQPAPAFAGAAGASPSLAANPPETVSPYANQALPDGLRTTASTLAPYTGPWGLPQAAHLLRRCLPGPTRGEMQAAAGSSLAAVLNGLLTAPAAPAPPVNVSTADTTVPIGQTWVGQAFDQTLEGARRTSLRDWWLGQQLTQGTSLSEQMTLFWHNHFVVEFGDINSAQYGYEYVRLLRQHALGNVRQLAKDVTITPAMLRYLNGNASTAAAPNENYGRELLELFTLGKGPLIGAGNYTTYTEADVQAAAKVLTGWRDQAATVTGYFTASRHDTSTKQFSAAFGNA
;
A
#
# COMPACT_ATOMS: atom_id res chain seq x y z
N MET A 1 11.36 -20.50 4.67
CA MET A 1 12.23 -19.37 4.27
C MET A 1 12.26 -18.35 5.39
N ASN A 2 13.42 -18.10 6.00
CA ASN A 2 13.56 -17.17 7.11
C ASN A 2 13.72 -15.73 6.58
N ARG A 3 12.61 -14.99 6.53
CA ARG A 3 12.51 -13.63 5.96
C ARG A 3 13.31 -12.55 6.73
N ARG A 4 14.03 -12.91 7.81
CA ARG A 4 14.88 -11.98 8.60
C ARG A 4 16.38 -12.06 8.28
N ALA A 5 16.78 -12.87 7.30
CA ALA A 5 18.19 -13.04 6.93
C ALA A 5 18.87 -11.77 6.37
N PHE A 6 18.10 -10.78 5.91
CA PHE A 6 18.60 -9.50 5.40
C PHE A 6 19.11 -8.56 6.52
N LEU A 7 18.68 -8.76 7.77
CA LEU A 7 18.95 -7.83 8.87
C LEU A 7 20.10 -8.26 9.80
N GLN A 8 20.81 -9.35 9.49
CA GLN A 8 21.94 -9.80 10.30
C GLN A 8 23.27 -9.33 9.70
N PRO A 9 24.13 -8.61 10.46
CA PRO A 9 25.48 -8.32 10.01
C PRO A 9 26.28 -9.62 9.90
N LYS A 10 26.79 -9.93 8.71
CA LYS A 10 27.64 -11.10 8.46
C LYS A 10 28.94 -10.99 9.27
N ARG A 11 29.03 -11.73 10.38
CA ARG A 11 30.31 -12.04 11.03
C ARG A 11 30.81 -13.39 10.54
N VAL A 12 31.84 -13.39 9.70
CA VAL A 12 32.76 -14.53 9.61
C VAL A 12 34.17 -13.98 9.44
N ALA A 13 34.95 -14.05 10.51
CA ALA A 13 36.40 -14.02 10.44
C ALA A 13 36.88 -15.44 10.08
N GLN A 14 37.75 -15.56 9.09
CA GLN A 14 38.64 -16.73 8.94
C GLN A 14 40.07 -16.31 9.31
N PRO A 15 40.85 -17.16 9.98
CA PRO A 15 42.19 -16.81 10.45
C PRO A 15 43.22 -16.98 9.33
N ALA A 16 44.15 -16.04 9.24
CA ALA A 16 45.35 -16.14 8.41
C ALA A 16 46.59 -16.40 9.31
N PRO A 17 47.63 -17.10 8.79
CA PRO A 17 48.72 -17.65 9.59
C PRO A 17 49.72 -16.59 10.06
N ALA A 18 50.43 -16.92 11.13
CA ALA A 18 51.40 -16.06 11.79
C ALA A 18 52.63 -15.75 10.92
N PHE A 19 53.00 -14.46 10.85
CA PHE A 19 54.33 -13.99 10.48
C PHE A 19 54.84 -12.97 11.51
N ALA A 20 56.12 -13.10 11.83
CA ALA A 20 56.81 -12.39 12.90
C ALA A 20 57.14 -10.93 12.56
N GLY A 21 57.05 -10.07 13.58
CA GLY A 21 57.96 -8.94 13.84
C GLY A 21 57.94 -7.74 12.88
N ALA A 22 57.25 -6.66 13.29
CA ALA A 22 57.78 -5.29 13.40
C ALA A 22 56.63 -4.34 13.77
N ALA A 23 56.82 -3.53 14.82
CA ALA A 23 55.89 -2.48 15.20
C ALA A 23 55.91 -1.36 14.15
N GLY A 24 54.80 -1.18 13.44
CA GLY A 24 54.55 -0.09 12.49
C GLY A 24 53.07 0.27 12.50
N ALA A 25 52.76 1.57 12.46
CA ALA A 25 51.44 2.14 12.64
C ALA A 25 50.34 1.50 11.78
N SER A 26 49.13 1.36 12.33
CA SER A 26 47.95 0.87 11.61
C SER A 26 47.65 1.74 10.38
N PRO A 27 47.50 1.16 9.18
CA PRO A 27 47.03 1.91 8.02
C PRO A 27 45.53 2.21 8.17
N SER A 28 45.14 3.44 7.83
CA SER A 28 43.75 3.85 7.73
C SER A 28 43.00 2.97 6.73
N LEU A 29 41.77 2.56 7.09
CA LEU A 29 40.84 1.91 6.17
C LEU A 29 40.68 2.76 4.90
N ALA A 30 41.17 2.25 3.77
CA ALA A 30 40.94 2.88 2.47
C ALA A 30 39.43 2.89 2.18
N ALA A 31 38.92 4.05 1.80
CA ALA A 31 37.53 4.26 1.43
C ALA A 31 37.16 3.36 0.24
N ASN A 32 36.00 2.70 0.31
CA ASN A 32 35.37 2.10 -0.85
C ASN A 32 35.21 3.17 -1.95
N PRO A 33 35.38 2.84 -3.24
CA PRO A 33 35.09 3.79 -4.31
C PRO A 33 33.62 4.22 -4.19
N PRO A 34 33.31 5.52 -4.37
CA PRO A 34 31.96 6.01 -4.27
C PRO A 34 31.10 5.31 -5.32
N GLU A 35 29.99 4.72 -4.86
CA GLU A 35 28.88 4.32 -5.71
C GLU A 35 28.63 5.46 -6.70
N THR A 36 28.69 5.19 -8.00
CA THR A 36 28.51 6.22 -9.03
C THR A 36 27.10 6.77 -8.91
N VAL A 37 26.98 7.86 -8.14
CA VAL A 37 25.80 8.69 -8.02
C VAL A 37 25.39 9.08 -9.43
N SER A 38 24.14 8.78 -9.81
CA SER A 38 23.58 9.19 -11.10
C SER A 38 23.93 10.66 -11.36
N PRO A 39 24.36 11.06 -12.58
CA PRO A 39 24.63 12.46 -12.89
C PRO A 39 23.39 13.37 -12.70
N TYR A 40 22.20 12.77 -12.55
CA TYR A 40 20.94 13.45 -12.27
C TYR A 40 20.49 13.36 -10.80
N ALA A 41 21.21 12.62 -9.96
CA ALA A 41 20.92 12.59 -8.53
C ALA A 41 21.46 13.88 -7.89
N ASN A 42 20.68 14.45 -6.99
CA ASN A 42 21.08 15.64 -6.25
C ASN A 42 22.37 15.33 -5.47
N GLN A 43 23.48 15.96 -5.86
CA GLN A 43 24.81 15.75 -5.28
C GLN A 43 24.97 16.42 -3.91
N ALA A 44 24.01 17.26 -3.54
CA ALA A 44 23.85 17.83 -2.21
C ALA A 44 22.38 17.73 -1.81
N LEU A 45 22.12 17.56 -0.51
CA LEU A 45 20.77 17.80 0.02
C LEU A 45 20.40 19.25 -0.31
N PRO A 46 19.16 19.55 -0.72
CA PRO A 46 18.75 20.92 -1.00
C PRO A 46 18.99 21.81 0.24
N ASP A 47 19.85 22.82 0.11
CA ASP A 47 19.99 23.87 1.11
C ASP A 47 18.68 24.65 1.18
N GLY A 48 18.18 24.84 2.40
CA GLY A 48 16.86 25.40 2.60
C GLY A 48 15.74 24.39 2.30
N LEU A 49 15.89 23.15 2.79
CA LEU A 49 14.73 22.37 3.25
C LEU A 49 13.94 23.28 4.18
N ARG A 50 13.04 24.08 3.60
CA ARG A 50 12.03 24.80 4.33
C ARG A 50 11.32 23.67 5.04
N THR A 51 11.57 23.54 6.34
CA THR A 51 10.54 23.14 7.26
C THR A 51 9.43 24.15 7.00
N THR A 52 8.59 23.86 6.01
CA THR A 52 7.33 24.56 5.92
C THR A 52 6.71 24.23 7.25
N ALA A 53 6.73 25.20 8.16
CA ALA A 53 5.77 25.31 9.24
C ALA A 53 4.41 25.34 8.56
N SER A 54 4.00 24.16 8.12
CA SER A 54 2.82 23.88 7.34
C SER A 54 1.76 23.82 8.41
N THR A 55 1.18 24.99 8.64
CA THR A 55 0.00 25.08 9.48
C THR A 55 -1.17 24.49 8.71
N LEU A 56 -2.20 24.03 9.42
CA LEU A 56 -3.50 23.69 8.82
C LEU A 56 -4.33 24.93 8.47
N ALA A 57 -3.76 26.15 8.59
CA ALA A 57 -4.47 27.37 8.28
C ALA A 57 -4.70 27.52 6.77
N PRO A 58 -5.83 28.10 6.33
CA PRO A 58 -6.08 28.36 4.92
C PRO A 58 -4.98 29.20 4.27
N TYR A 59 -4.59 28.85 3.05
CA TYR A 59 -3.61 29.61 2.27
C TYR A 59 -4.19 30.96 1.84
N THR A 60 -3.47 32.06 2.15
CA THR A 60 -3.86 33.44 1.83
C THR A 60 -2.88 34.15 0.89
N GLY A 61 -1.90 33.43 0.35
CA GLY A 61 -0.89 33.98 -0.56
C GLY A 61 -1.40 34.18 -1.99
N PRO A 62 -0.54 34.68 -2.90
CA PRO A 62 -0.91 34.91 -4.28
C PRO A 62 -1.28 33.60 -4.99
N TRP A 63 -2.30 33.64 -5.84
CA TRP A 63 -2.68 32.53 -6.70
C TRP A 63 -2.31 32.83 -8.14
N GLY A 64 -1.51 31.94 -8.76
CA GLY A 64 -1.08 32.05 -10.13
C GLY A 64 -0.44 30.75 -10.62
N LEU A 65 0.15 30.80 -11.82
CA LEU A 65 0.70 29.61 -12.48
C LEU A 65 1.71 28.83 -11.61
N PRO A 66 2.64 29.45 -10.86
CA PRO A 66 3.55 28.70 -9.99
C PRO A 66 2.82 27.89 -8.90
N GLN A 67 1.81 28.49 -8.25
CA GLN A 67 1.05 27.83 -7.18
C GLN A 67 0.14 26.73 -7.73
N ALA A 68 -0.56 27.00 -8.83
CA ALA A 68 -1.39 26.01 -9.51
C ALA A 68 -0.55 24.81 -9.98
N ALA A 69 0.60 25.07 -10.61
CA ALA A 69 1.51 24.01 -11.04
C ALA A 69 2.06 23.18 -9.88
N HIS A 70 2.40 23.82 -8.75
CA HIS A 70 2.84 23.11 -7.55
C HIS A 70 1.74 22.21 -6.99
N LEU A 71 0.54 22.74 -6.81
CA LEU A 71 -0.61 21.99 -6.29
C LEU A 71 -0.92 20.79 -7.18
N LEU A 72 -1.09 20.99 -8.48
CA LEU A 72 -1.47 19.91 -9.40
C LEU A 72 -0.40 18.81 -9.49
N ARG A 73 0.90 19.15 -9.46
CA ARG A 73 1.98 18.14 -9.47
C ARG A 73 2.01 17.27 -8.21
N ARG A 74 1.46 17.76 -7.10
CA ARG A 74 1.32 16.98 -5.85
C ARG A 74 0.03 16.18 -5.82
N CYS A 75 -0.98 16.57 -6.58
CA CYS A 75 -2.30 15.96 -6.55
C CYS A 75 -2.58 15.01 -7.72
N LEU A 76 -1.85 15.10 -8.83
CA LEU A 76 -2.11 14.36 -10.06
C LEU A 76 -0.86 13.62 -10.57
N PRO A 77 -0.99 12.39 -11.11
CA PRO A 77 0.01 11.74 -11.93
C PRO A 77 0.22 12.49 -13.26
N GLY A 78 1.01 13.56 -13.22
CA GLY A 78 1.50 14.26 -14.41
C GLY A 78 0.51 15.26 -15.03
N PRO A 79 0.23 16.41 -14.37
CA PRO A 79 -0.63 17.43 -14.94
C PRO A 79 -0.06 18.04 -16.22
N THR A 80 -0.92 18.27 -17.21
CA THR A 80 -0.56 18.93 -18.47
C THR A 80 -0.38 20.43 -18.29
N ARG A 81 0.32 21.07 -19.24
CA ARG A 81 0.46 22.54 -19.26
C ARG A 81 -0.89 23.25 -19.36
N GLY A 82 -1.82 22.70 -20.14
CA GLY A 82 -3.17 23.23 -20.27
C GLY A 82 -3.94 23.20 -18.95
N GLU A 83 -3.89 22.10 -18.21
CA GLU A 83 -4.52 22.00 -16.88
C GLU A 83 -3.92 22.99 -15.88
N MET A 84 -2.59 23.15 -15.87
CA MET A 84 -1.93 24.13 -15.00
C MET A 84 -2.34 25.57 -15.33
N GLN A 85 -2.48 25.91 -16.61
CA GLN A 85 -2.95 27.23 -17.04
C GLN A 85 -4.43 27.44 -16.69
N ALA A 86 -5.28 26.44 -16.91
CA ALA A 86 -6.69 26.48 -16.55
C ALA A 86 -6.88 26.66 -15.05
N ALA A 87 -6.13 25.93 -14.22
CA ALA A 87 -6.16 26.07 -12.77
C ALA A 87 -5.68 27.45 -12.30
N ALA A 88 -4.64 28.01 -12.93
CA ALA A 88 -4.15 29.35 -12.63
C ALA A 88 -5.15 30.46 -13.01
N GLY A 89 -5.95 30.24 -14.05
CA GLY A 89 -7.04 31.14 -14.45
C GLY A 89 -8.32 30.99 -13.61
N SER A 90 -8.40 29.97 -12.75
CA SER A 90 -9.51 29.74 -11.83
C SER A 90 -9.16 30.19 -10.41
N SER A 91 -10.12 30.17 -9.48
CA SER A 91 -9.85 30.40 -8.06
C SER A 91 -9.28 29.14 -7.39
N LEU A 92 -8.42 29.32 -6.38
CA LEU A 92 -7.91 28.20 -5.57
C LEU A 92 -9.06 27.33 -5.02
N ALA A 93 -10.13 27.95 -4.52
CA ALA A 93 -11.28 27.21 -3.98
C ALA A 93 -11.96 26.33 -5.04
N ALA A 94 -12.14 26.83 -6.27
CA ALA A 94 -12.71 26.05 -7.35
C ALA A 94 -11.80 24.87 -7.75
N VAL A 95 -10.48 25.08 -7.78
CA VAL A 95 -9.51 24.01 -8.08
C VAL A 95 -9.52 22.94 -6.99
N LEU A 96 -9.54 23.33 -5.71
CA LEU A 96 -9.62 22.38 -4.60
C LEU A 96 -10.92 21.58 -4.63
N ASN A 97 -12.06 22.24 -4.87
CA ASN A 97 -13.35 21.56 -5.00
C ASN A 97 -13.34 20.55 -6.15
N GLY A 98 -12.74 20.91 -7.30
CA GLY A 98 -12.57 19.99 -8.43
C GLY A 98 -11.71 18.78 -8.08
N LEU A 99 -10.53 19.01 -7.47
CA LEU A 99 -9.62 17.95 -7.04
C LEU A 99 -10.28 16.99 -6.04
N LEU A 100 -11.12 17.50 -5.14
CA LEU A 100 -11.81 16.73 -4.10
C LEU A 100 -13.14 16.13 -4.56
N THR A 101 -13.54 16.35 -5.81
CA THR A 101 -14.72 15.71 -6.40
C THR A 101 -14.30 14.40 -7.06
N ALA A 102 -14.88 13.29 -6.57
CA ALA A 102 -14.64 11.98 -7.16
C ALA A 102 -15.29 11.90 -8.56
N PRO A 103 -14.58 11.39 -9.58
CA PRO A 103 -15.15 11.19 -10.89
C PRO A 103 -16.10 10.00 -10.89
N ALA A 104 -16.87 9.85 -11.97
CA ALA A 104 -17.64 8.63 -12.21
C ALA A 104 -16.75 7.37 -12.18
N ALA A 105 -17.34 6.25 -11.80
CA ALA A 105 -16.67 4.96 -11.88
C ALA A 105 -16.29 4.66 -13.35
N PRO A 106 -15.07 4.17 -13.59
CA PRO A 106 -14.61 3.84 -14.93
C PRO A 106 -15.29 2.56 -15.43
N ALA A 107 -15.29 2.36 -16.75
CA ALA A 107 -15.67 1.07 -17.32
C ALA A 107 -14.73 -0.05 -16.82
N PRO A 108 -15.21 -1.29 -16.65
CA PRO A 108 -14.39 -2.43 -16.25
C PRO A 108 -13.21 -2.72 -17.20
N PRO A 109 -12.15 -3.40 -16.73
CA PRO A 109 -11.04 -3.83 -17.56
C PRO A 109 -11.49 -4.80 -18.65
N VAL A 110 -10.79 -4.74 -19.79
CA VAL A 110 -11.05 -5.55 -20.97
C VAL A 110 -9.89 -6.50 -21.25
N ASN A 111 -10.16 -7.59 -21.96
CA ASN A 111 -9.11 -8.46 -22.47
C ASN A 111 -8.26 -7.72 -23.52
N VAL A 112 -6.94 -7.75 -23.37
CA VAL A 112 -5.97 -7.16 -24.32
C VAL A 112 -5.02 -8.21 -24.92
N SER A 113 -5.23 -9.49 -24.61
CA SER A 113 -4.35 -10.59 -24.99
C SER A 113 -5.08 -11.65 -25.78
N THR A 114 -4.44 -12.17 -26.83
CA THR A 114 -4.92 -13.35 -27.57
C THR A 114 -4.84 -14.65 -26.77
N ALA A 115 -4.15 -14.64 -25.61
CA ALA A 115 -4.02 -15.81 -24.75
C ALA A 115 -5.32 -16.13 -23.98
N ASP A 116 -6.15 -15.12 -23.68
CA ASP A 116 -7.50 -15.36 -23.15
C ASP A 116 -8.44 -15.67 -24.32
N THR A 117 -8.66 -16.96 -24.55
CA THR A 117 -9.53 -17.48 -25.60
C THR A 117 -11.01 -17.51 -25.21
N THR A 118 -11.33 -17.21 -23.95
CA THR A 118 -12.70 -17.24 -23.41
C THR A 118 -13.42 -15.90 -23.54
N VAL A 119 -12.66 -14.81 -23.62
CA VAL A 119 -13.18 -13.44 -23.74
C VAL A 119 -12.56 -12.78 -24.95
N PRO A 120 -13.34 -12.30 -25.95
CA PRO A 120 -12.78 -11.57 -27.09
C PRO A 120 -11.97 -10.34 -26.68
N ILE A 121 -10.93 -10.00 -27.44
CA ILE A 121 -10.17 -8.76 -27.22
C ILE A 121 -11.12 -7.56 -27.27
N GLY A 122 -10.98 -6.66 -26.29
CA GLY A 122 -11.85 -5.49 -26.12
C GLY A 122 -13.14 -5.75 -25.35
N GLN A 123 -13.44 -7.00 -24.95
CA GLN A 123 -14.56 -7.33 -24.07
C GLN A 123 -14.09 -7.52 -22.62
N THR A 124 -14.98 -7.29 -21.66
CA THR A 124 -14.63 -7.44 -20.24
C THR A 124 -14.56 -8.90 -19.82
N TRP A 125 -13.51 -9.23 -19.06
CA TRP A 125 -13.38 -10.53 -18.38
C TRP A 125 -13.93 -10.49 -16.95
N VAL A 126 -14.36 -9.33 -16.45
CA VAL A 126 -14.98 -9.22 -15.13
C VAL A 126 -16.26 -10.05 -15.11
N GLY A 127 -16.43 -10.88 -14.07
CA GLY A 127 -17.54 -11.82 -13.95
C GLY A 127 -17.30 -13.19 -14.61
N GLN A 128 -16.19 -13.39 -15.33
CA GLN A 128 -15.83 -14.72 -15.82
C GLN A 128 -15.40 -15.63 -14.67
N ALA A 129 -15.52 -16.94 -14.83
CA ALA A 129 -14.98 -17.86 -13.83
C ALA A 129 -13.45 -17.73 -13.71
N PHE A 130 -12.94 -18.02 -12.52
CA PHE A 130 -11.49 -18.13 -12.29
C PHE A 130 -10.90 -19.24 -13.15
N ASP A 131 -9.82 -18.94 -13.88
CA ASP A 131 -9.08 -19.91 -14.67
C ASP A 131 -7.57 -19.67 -14.55
N GLN A 132 -6.89 -20.60 -13.87
CA GLN A 132 -5.45 -20.54 -13.60
C GLN A 132 -4.60 -20.34 -14.86
N THR A 133 -5.03 -20.86 -16.01
CA THR A 133 -4.28 -20.75 -17.26
C THR A 133 -4.36 -19.36 -17.88
N LEU A 134 -5.42 -18.60 -17.57
CA LEU A 134 -5.72 -17.29 -18.14
C LEU A 134 -5.36 -16.12 -17.23
N GLU A 135 -5.15 -16.37 -15.93
CA GLU A 135 -4.91 -15.30 -14.96
C GLU A 135 -3.68 -14.44 -15.26
N GLY A 136 -2.63 -14.99 -15.89
CA GLY A 136 -1.48 -14.20 -16.32
C GLY A 136 -1.86 -13.11 -17.32
N ALA A 137 -2.72 -13.44 -18.29
CA ALA A 137 -3.23 -12.50 -19.28
C ALA A 137 -4.16 -11.48 -18.63
N ARG A 138 -5.12 -11.92 -17.81
CA ARG A 138 -6.09 -11.04 -17.13
C ARG A 138 -5.44 -10.07 -16.14
N ARG A 139 -4.41 -10.51 -15.40
CA ARG A 139 -3.60 -9.60 -14.55
C ARG A 139 -2.81 -8.58 -15.35
N THR A 140 -2.40 -8.92 -16.58
CA THR A 140 -1.77 -7.95 -17.49
C THR A 140 -2.80 -6.93 -17.97
N SER A 141 -3.96 -7.38 -18.45
CA SER A 141 -5.10 -6.52 -18.77
C SER A 141 -5.47 -5.57 -17.63
N LEU A 142 -5.49 -6.04 -16.38
CA LEU A 142 -5.79 -5.21 -15.22
C LEU A 142 -4.74 -4.12 -14.97
N ARG A 143 -3.45 -4.46 -15.08
CA ARG A 143 -2.35 -3.48 -14.95
C ARG A 143 -2.44 -2.40 -16.03
N ASP A 144 -2.65 -2.80 -17.27
CA ASP A 144 -2.78 -1.88 -18.40
C ASP A 144 -3.99 -0.97 -18.24
N TRP A 145 -5.13 -1.54 -17.82
CA TRP A 145 -6.34 -0.78 -17.53
C TRP A 145 -6.12 0.25 -16.42
N TRP A 146 -5.53 -0.14 -15.29
CA TRP A 146 -5.36 0.77 -14.16
C TRP A 146 -4.33 1.87 -14.45
N LEU A 147 -3.25 1.54 -15.15
CA LEU A 147 -2.32 2.55 -15.66
C LEU A 147 -3.04 3.51 -16.63
N GLY A 148 -3.90 3.00 -17.50
CA GLY A 148 -4.76 3.80 -18.37
C GLY A 148 -5.65 4.77 -17.59
N GLN A 149 -6.26 4.34 -16.48
CA GLN A 149 -7.03 5.22 -15.60
C GLN A 149 -6.16 6.34 -15.01
N GLN A 150 -4.93 6.04 -14.61
CA GLN A 150 -4.00 7.04 -14.09
C GLN A 150 -3.52 8.03 -15.15
N LEU A 151 -3.33 7.58 -16.40
CA LEU A 151 -2.90 8.44 -17.51
C LEU A 151 -4.03 9.33 -18.06
N THR A 152 -5.28 8.94 -17.86
CA THR A 152 -6.46 9.62 -18.41
C THR A 152 -7.36 10.23 -17.33
N GLN A 153 -6.96 10.16 -16.06
CA GLN A 153 -7.64 10.85 -14.98
C GLN A 153 -7.52 12.36 -15.23
N GLY A 154 -8.68 13.01 -15.40
CA GLY A 154 -8.72 14.47 -15.44
C GLY A 154 -8.28 15.09 -14.10
N THR A 155 -8.72 16.32 -13.84
CA THR A 155 -8.27 17.07 -12.66
C THR A 155 -8.98 16.64 -11.36
N SER A 156 -8.76 15.39 -10.92
CA SER A 156 -9.26 14.82 -9.67
C SER A 156 -8.15 14.10 -8.91
N LEU A 157 -8.16 14.23 -7.58
CA LEU A 157 -7.19 13.59 -6.66
C LEU A 157 -7.42 12.07 -6.52
N SER A 158 -8.51 11.53 -7.07
CA SER A 158 -8.94 10.16 -6.82
C SER A 158 -7.94 9.08 -7.21
N GLU A 159 -7.28 9.11 -8.38
CA GLU A 159 -6.32 8.03 -8.72
C GLU A 159 -5.03 8.14 -7.92
N GLN A 160 -4.56 9.35 -7.66
CA GLN A 160 -3.38 9.57 -6.80
C GLN A 160 -3.62 8.99 -5.39
N MET A 161 -4.81 9.21 -4.83
CA MET A 161 -5.18 8.64 -3.53
C MET A 161 -5.46 7.15 -3.61
N THR A 162 -6.02 6.64 -4.71
CA THR A 162 -6.18 5.19 -4.93
C THR A 162 -4.83 4.49 -4.92
N LEU A 163 -3.83 5.05 -5.61
CA LEU A 163 -2.46 4.53 -5.61
C LEU A 163 -1.81 4.63 -4.22
N PHE A 164 -2.00 5.75 -3.52
CA PHE A 164 -1.53 5.92 -2.14
C PHE A 164 -2.11 4.82 -1.23
N TRP A 165 -3.42 4.58 -1.27
CA TRP A 165 -4.05 3.56 -0.46
C TRP A 165 -3.68 2.14 -0.88
N HIS A 166 -3.44 1.89 -2.16
CA HIS A 166 -2.93 0.60 -2.63
C HIS A 166 -1.52 0.31 -2.08
N ASN A 167 -0.68 1.34 -1.96
CA ASN A 167 0.64 1.20 -1.34
C ASN A 167 0.56 1.04 0.19
N HIS A 168 -0.44 1.68 0.83
CA HIS A 168 -0.64 1.59 2.28
C HIS A 168 -1.27 0.26 2.70
N PHE A 169 -2.41 -0.10 2.12
CA PHE A 169 -3.06 -1.39 2.26
C PHE A 169 -2.58 -2.31 1.14
N VAL A 170 -1.36 -2.82 1.27
CA VAL A 170 -0.73 -3.60 0.20
C VAL A 170 -1.36 -4.99 0.05
N VAL A 171 -1.48 -5.43 -1.21
CA VAL A 171 -1.71 -6.83 -1.62
C VAL A 171 -0.74 -7.18 -2.75
N GLU A 172 -0.40 -8.46 -2.88
CA GLU A 172 0.48 -8.93 -3.95
C GLU A 172 -0.26 -9.81 -4.95
N PHE A 173 -0.11 -9.52 -6.25
CA PHE A 173 -0.71 -10.32 -7.31
C PHE A 173 -0.29 -11.80 -7.30
N GLY A 174 0.95 -12.10 -6.92
CA GLY A 174 1.45 -13.46 -6.82
C GLY A 174 0.69 -14.27 -5.76
N ASP A 175 0.46 -13.68 -4.60
CA ASP A 175 -0.22 -14.31 -3.47
C ASP A 175 -1.74 -14.38 -3.66
N ILE A 176 -2.38 -13.29 -4.14
CA ILE A 176 -3.83 -13.32 -4.38
C ILE A 176 -4.18 -14.19 -5.61
N ASN A 177 -3.27 -14.27 -6.59
CA ASN A 177 -3.39 -15.02 -7.83
C ASN A 177 -4.78 -14.92 -8.48
N SER A 178 -5.37 -13.72 -8.53
CA SER A 178 -6.68 -13.49 -9.17
C SER A 178 -6.79 -12.05 -9.67
N ALA A 179 -7.09 -11.89 -10.97
CA ALA A 179 -7.32 -10.59 -11.59
C ALA A 179 -8.65 -9.99 -11.11
N GLN A 180 -9.69 -10.80 -10.91
CA GLN A 180 -10.94 -10.33 -10.29
C GLN A 180 -10.71 -9.88 -8.84
N TYR A 181 -9.86 -10.63 -8.12
CA TYR A 181 -9.11 -10.23 -6.93
C TYR A 181 -8.72 -8.75 -6.93
N GLY A 182 -7.75 -8.47 -7.79
CA GLY A 182 -7.16 -7.14 -7.88
C GLY A 182 -8.13 -6.08 -8.38
N TYR A 183 -9.03 -6.40 -9.31
CA TYR A 183 -9.99 -5.42 -9.84
C TYR A 183 -10.94 -4.93 -8.75
N GLU A 184 -11.57 -5.86 -8.02
CA GLU A 184 -12.46 -5.49 -6.91
C GLU A 184 -11.72 -4.75 -5.80
N TYR A 185 -10.45 -5.11 -5.56
CA TYR A 185 -9.60 -4.40 -4.62
C TYR A 185 -9.35 -2.94 -5.04
N VAL A 186 -8.88 -2.70 -6.26
CA VAL A 186 -8.67 -1.34 -6.79
C VAL A 186 -9.97 -0.55 -6.84
N ARG A 187 -11.09 -1.19 -7.19
CA ARG A 187 -12.43 -0.56 -7.20
C ARG A 187 -12.83 -0.07 -5.82
N LEU A 188 -12.62 -0.88 -4.79
CA LEU A 188 -12.88 -0.51 -3.40
C LEU A 188 -11.98 0.64 -2.94
N LEU A 189 -10.67 0.56 -3.21
CA LEU A 189 -9.74 1.65 -2.87
C LEU A 189 -10.16 2.97 -3.52
N ARG A 190 -10.59 2.92 -4.80
CA ARG A 190 -11.07 4.09 -5.52
C ARG A 190 -12.35 4.67 -4.92
N GLN A 191 -13.29 3.83 -4.46
CA GLN A 191 -14.51 4.27 -3.78
C GLN A 191 -14.23 5.02 -2.48
N HIS A 192 -13.20 4.59 -1.75
CA HIS A 192 -12.81 5.21 -0.48
C HIS A 192 -11.67 6.23 -0.61
N ALA A 193 -11.21 6.53 -1.83
CA ALA A 193 -9.98 7.30 -2.05
C ALA A 193 -9.95 8.65 -1.31
N LEU A 194 -11.10 9.34 -1.28
CA LEU A 194 -11.28 10.65 -0.63
C LEU A 194 -12.18 10.56 0.62
N GLY A 195 -12.39 9.35 1.14
CA GLY A 195 -13.41 9.05 2.14
C GLY A 195 -12.85 8.78 3.54
N ASN A 196 -13.66 8.08 4.34
CA ASN A 196 -13.35 7.76 5.72
C ASN A 196 -12.37 6.58 5.83
N VAL A 197 -11.18 6.83 6.37
CA VAL A 197 -10.10 5.82 6.50
C VAL A 197 -10.49 4.68 7.45
N ARG A 198 -11.28 4.94 8.50
CA ARG A 198 -11.76 3.88 9.41
C ARG A 198 -12.68 2.91 8.65
N GLN A 199 -13.55 3.43 7.79
CA GLN A 199 -14.43 2.59 6.98
C GLN A 199 -13.62 1.82 5.93
N LEU A 200 -12.69 2.50 5.24
CA LEU A 200 -11.76 1.86 4.31
C LEU A 200 -11.02 0.68 4.96
N ALA A 201 -10.46 0.86 6.16
CA ALA A 201 -9.75 -0.20 6.87
C ALA A 201 -10.65 -1.42 7.14
N LYS A 202 -11.89 -1.19 7.58
CA LYS A 202 -12.87 -2.27 7.80
C LYS A 202 -13.20 -3.02 6.50
N ASP A 203 -13.45 -2.27 5.43
CA ASP A 203 -13.90 -2.86 4.16
C ASP A 203 -12.76 -3.60 3.48
N VAL A 204 -11.55 -3.03 3.45
CA VAL A 204 -10.30 -3.71 3.03
C VAL A 204 -10.13 -5.02 3.79
N THR A 205 -10.39 -5.02 5.10
CA THR A 205 -10.08 -6.15 5.96
C THR A 205 -10.78 -7.44 5.57
N ILE A 206 -11.96 -7.32 4.98
CA ILE A 206 -12.79 -8.46 4.59
C ILE A 206 -12.82 -8.65 3.07
N THR A 207 -12.01 -7.90 2.31
CA THR A 207 -11.93 -8.13 0.86
C THR A 207 -11.33 -9.50 0.55
N PRO A 208 -11.77 -10.15 -0.54
CA PRO A 208 -11.18 -11.41 -0.98
C PRO A 208 -9.67 -11.32 -1.23
N ALA A 209 -9.19 -10.20 -1.78
CA ALA A 209 -7.77 -9.96 -2.02
C ALA A 209 -6.96 -9.96 -0.71
N MET A 210 -7.37 -9.16 0.28
CA MET A 210 -6.68 -9.06 1.56
C MET A 210 -6.76 -10.36 2.36
N LEU A 211 -7.94 -10.99 2.39
CA LEU A 211 -8.14 -12.27 3.07
C LEU A 211 -7.24 -13.37 2.51
N ARG A 212 -6.98 -13.37 1.20
CA ARG A 212 -6.04 -14.33 0.62
C ARG A 212 -4.59 -13.95 0.85
N TYR A 213 -4.24 -12.68 0.64
CA TYR A 213 -2.88 -12.17 0.78
C TYR A 213 -2.28 -12.48 2.16
N LEU A 214 -3.05 -12.24 3.22
CA LEU A 214 -2.59 -12.44 4.60
C LEU A 214 -3.07 -13.75 5.22
N ASN A 215 -3.62 -14.67 4.42
CA ASN A 215 -4.22 -15.94 4.86
C ASN A 215 -5.34 -15.76 5.91
N GLY A 216 -6.05 -14.62 5.89
CA GLY A 216 -7.22 -14.37 6.71
C GLY A 216 -8.36 -15.35 6.42
N ASN A 217 -8.49 -15.80 5.16
CA ASN A 217 -9.45 -16.83 4.76
C ASN A 217 -9.20 -18.20 5.42
N ALA A 218 -7.98 -18.50 5.87
CA ALA A 218 -7.65 -19.71 6.62
C ALA A 218 -7.84 -19.54 8.14
N SER A 219 -8.11 -18.32 8.63
CA SER A 219 -8.19 -18.05 10.06
C SER A 219 -9.42 -18.67 10.71
N THR A 220 -9.22 -19.47 11.75
CA THR A 220 -10.28 -20.18 12.48
C THR A 220 -10.14 -19.96 13.98
N ALA A 221 -11.19 -20.23 14.75
CA ALA A 221 -11.14 -20.25 16.21
C ALA A 221 -10.01 -21.14 16.77
N ALA A 222 -9.78 -22.30 16.15
CA ALA A 222 -8.75 -23.25 16.57
C ALA A 222 -7.33 -22.84 16.14
N ALA A 223 -7.21 -22.05 15.07
CA ALA A 223 -5.95 -21.52 14.57
C ALA A 223 -6.13 -20.05 14.11
N PRO A 224 -6.19 -19.10 15.06
CA PRO A 224 -6.24 -17.68 14.73
C PRO A 224 -4.98 -17.25 13.99
N ASN A 225 -5.11 -16.34 13.03
CA ASN A 225 -3.99 -15.91 12.20
C ASN A 225 -3.37 -14.64 12.77
N GLU A 226 -2.33 -14.80 13.60
CA GLU A 226 -1.59 -13.69 14.20
C GLU A 226 -0.85 -12.83 13.17
N ASN A 227 -0.50 -13.37 12.00
CA ASN A 227 0.13 -12.56 10.96
C ASN A 227 -0.82 -11.43 10.56
N TYR A 228 -2.09 -11.75 10.26
CA TYR A 228 -3.00 -10.69 9.88
C TYR A 228 -3.34 -9.74 11.03
N GLY A 229 -3.54 -10.26 12.24
CA GLY A 229 -3.70 -9.42 13.44
C GLY A 229 -2.54 -8.43 13.61
N ARG A 230 -1.31 -8.88 13.36
CA ARG A 230 -0.11 -8.04 13.43
C ARG A 230 -0.07 -7.00 12.32
N GLU A 231 -0.27 -7.38 11.06
CA GLU A 231 -0.20 -6.41 9.95
C GLU A 231 -1.27 -5.32 10.09
N LEU A 232 -2.46 -5.67 10.58
CA LEU A 232 -3.53 -4.71 10.82
C LEU A 232 -3.09 -3.64 11.82
N LEU A 233 -2.49 -4.03 12.94
CA LEU A 233 -2.01 -3.10 13.97
C LEU A 233 -0.73 -2.38 13.55
N GLU A 234 0.28 -3.12 13.08
CA GLU A 234 1.64 -2.65 12.85
C GLU A 234 1.80 -1.87 11.54
N LEU A 235 1.26 -2.36 10.43
CA LEU A 235 1.48 -1.75 9.11
C LEU A 235 0.32 -0.87 8.66
N PHE A 236 -0.92 -1.29 8.92
CA PHE A 236 -2.08 -0.65 8.30
C PHE A 236 -2.73 0.44 9.14
N THR A 237 -2.54 0.44 10.47
CA THR A 237 -3.26 1.39 11.34
C THR A 237 -2.37 2.13 12.34
N LEU A 238 -1.88 1.47 13.39
CA LEU A 238 -1.26 2.15 14.53
C LEU A 238 0.21 2.46 14.31
N GLY A 239 0.91 1.59 13.57
CA GLY A 239 2.37 1.61 13.56
C GLY A 239 2.95 0.84 14.74
N LYS A 240 4.16 0.31 14.57
CA LYS A 240 4.87 -0.45 15.60
C LYS A 240 5.13 0.33 16.90
N GLY A 241 5.49 1.61 16.79
CA GLY A 241 5.97 2.41 17.92
C GLY A 241 7.28 1.90 18.55
N PRO A 242 7.90 2.66 19.48
CA PRO A 242 9.05 2.19 20.25
C PRO A 242 8.76 0.94 21.10
N LEU A 243 9.73 0.03 21.17
CA LEU A 243 9.68 -1.13 22.06
C LEU A 243 9.94 -0.69 23.50
N ILE A 244 9.02 -1.01 24.41
CA ILE A 244 9.09 -0.67 25.83
C ILE A 244 9.19 -1.91 26.75
N GLY A 245 9.06 -3.10 26.17
CA GLY A 245 9.27 -4.39 26.83
C GLY A 245 9.20 -5.53 25.80
N ALA A 246 9.56 -6.75 26.19
CA ALA A 246 9.47 -7.90 25.28
C ALA A 246 8.01 -8.08 24.80
N GLY A 247 7.77 -7.95 23.49
CA GLY A 247 6.43 -8.00 22.92
C GLY A 247 5.51 -6.85 23.35
N ASN A 248 6.04 -5.75 23.87
CA ASN A 248 5.27 -4.58 24.32
C ASN A 248 5.83 -3.31 23.68
N TYR A 249 4.99 -2.64 22.89
CA TYR A 249 5.29 -1.39 22.24
C TYR A 249 4.41 -0.28 22.80
N THR A 250 4.80 0.98 22.58
CA THR A 250 3.98 2.14 22.97
C THR A 250 2.57 2.13 22.36
N THR A 251 2.35 1.39 21.27
CA THR A 251 1.08 1.37 20.51
C THR A 251 0.27 0.08 20.68
N TYR A 252 0.89 -1.06 20.98
CA TYR A 252 0.21 -2.35 21.23
C TYR A 252 1.16 -3.37 21.88
N THR A 253 0.58 -4.47 22.37
CA THR A 253 1.28 -5.62 22.92
C THR A 253 1.09 -6.87 22.05
N GLU A 254 1.88 -7.91 22.31
CA GLU A 254 1.71 -9.20 21.65
C GLU A 254 0.34 -9.85 21.98
N ALA A 255 -0.18 -9.61 23.19
CA ALA A 255 -1.53 -10.04 23.55
C ALA A 255 -2.61 -9.34 22.69
N ASP A 256 -2.40 -8.07 22.32
CA ASP A 256 -3.31 -7.34 21.42
C ASP A 256 -3.31 -7.94 20.01
N VAL A 257 -2.15 -8.39 19.52
CA VAL A 257 -2.03 -9.10 18.24
C VAL A 257 -2.84 -10.39 18.27
N GLN A 258 -2.74 -11.17 19.35
CA GLN A 258 -3.50 -12.40 19.54
C GLN A 258 -5.01 -12.15 19.66
N ALA A 259 -5.40 -11.10 20.38
CA ALA A 259 -6.79 -10.68 20.50
C ALA A 259 -7.36 -10.26 19.13
N ALA A 260 -6.63 -9.42 18.37
CA ALA A 260 -7.00 -9.01 17.02
C ALA A 260 -7.11 -10.22 16.07
N ALA A 261 -6.18 -11.18 16.15
CA ALA A 261 -6.24 -12.40 15.35
C ALA A 261 -7.53 -13.18 15.61
N LYS A 262 -7.98 -13.28 16.87
CA LYS A 262 -9.26 -13.91 17.22
C LYS A 262 -10.46 -13.15 16.68
N VAL A 263 -10.45 -11.82 16.72
CA VAL A 263 -11.51 -10.98 16.10
C VAL A 263 -11.66 -11.28 14.61
N LEU A 264 -10.54 -11.53 13.91
CA LEU A 264 -10.53 -11.75 12.46
C LEU A 264 -10.90 -13.20 12.04
N THR A 265 -11.03 -14.13 12.97
CA THR A 265 -11.39 -15.52 12.65
C THR A 265 -12.77 -15.62 11.99
N GLY A 266 -12.98 -16.64 11.15
CA GLY A 266 -14.28 -16.93 10.53
C GLY A 266 -14.53 -16.24 9.19
N TRP A 267 -13.77 -15.20 8.82
CA TRP A 267 -13.84 -14.60 7.49
C TRP A 267 -13.25 -15.51 6.40
N ARG A 268 -13.88 -15.52 5.23
CA ARG A 268 -13.57 -16.39 4.08
C ARG A 268 -13.69 -15.61 2.79
N ASP A 269 -12.95 -16.02 1.77
CA ASP A 269 -13.11 -15.54 0.40
C ASP A 269 -13.94 -16.53 -0.43
N GLN A 270 -14.77 -15.99 -1.34
CA GLN A 270 -15.53 -16.78 -2.31
C GLN A 270 -15.11 -16.38 -3.72
N ALA A 271 -14.57 -17.33 -4.48
CA ALA A 271 -14.08 -17.08 -5.83
C ALA A 271 -15.22 -16.84 -6.83
N ALA A 272 -16.34 -17.57 -6.69
CA ALA A 272 -17.44 -17.50 -7.64
C ALA A 272 -18.16 -16.14 -7.64
N THR A 273 -18.34 -15.54 -6.46
CA THR A 273 -19.03 -14.25 -6.29
C THR A 273 -18.07 -13.08 -6.10
N VAL A 274 -16.77 -13.35 -5.95
CA VAL A 274 -15.74 -12.34 -5.67
C VAL A 274 -16.07 -11.53 -4.41
N THR A 275 -16.49 -12.22 -3.34
CA THR A 275 -16.89 -11.58 -2.07
C THR A 275 -16.20 -12.21 -0.87
N GLY A 276 -15.98 -11.39 0.16
CA GLY A 276 -15.73 -11.89 1.51
C GLY A 276 -17.02 -12.33 2.17
N TYR A 277 -16.99 -13.40 2.96
CA TYR A 277 -18.15 -13.84 3.74
C TYR A 277 -17.71 -14.37 5.10
N PHE A 278 -18.63 -14.33 6.06
CA PHE A 278 -18.37 -14.75 7.43
C PHE A 278 -18.96 -16.13 7.71
N THR A 279 -18.18 -17.00 8.35
CA THR A 279 -18.60 -18.33 8.79
C THR A 279 -18.56 -18.42 10.31
N ALA A 280 -19.71 -18.29 10.95
CA ALA A 280 -19.83 -18.24 12.42
C ALA A 280 -19.23 -19.45 13.14
N SER A 281 -19.37 -20.66 12.59
CA SER A 281 -18.80 -21.89 13.17
C SER A 281 -17.27 -21.94 13.20
N ARG A 282 -16.60 -21.01 12.52
CA ARG A 282 -15.14 -20.88 12.46
C ARG A 282 -14.63 -19.67 13.23
N HIS A 283 -15.51 -18.89 13.86
CA HIS A 283 -15.15 -17.71 14.63
C HIS A 283 -14.93 -18.04 16.10
N ASP A 284 -13.87 -17.48 16.68
CA ASP A 284 -13.66 -17.47 18.12
C ASP A 284 -14.70 -16.54 18.75
N THR A 285 -15.56 -17.06 19.62
CA THR A 285 -16.61 -16.28 20.30
C THR A 285 -16.22 -15.84 21.72
N SER A 286 -14.98 -16.13 22.15
CA SER A 286 -14.50 -15.70 23.46
C SER A 286 -14.46 -14.18 23.56
N THR A 287 -14.54 -13.63 24.77
CA THR A 287 -14.32 -12.20 24.98
C THR A 287 -12.84 -11.89 24.78
N LYS A 288 -12.55 -10.84 24.00
CA LYS A 288 -11.18 -10.36 23.76
C LYS A 288 -10.92 -9.24 24.77
N GLN A 289 -9.68 -9.14 25.22
CA GLN A 289 -9.22 -8.06 26.08
C GLN A 289 -7.98 -7.46 25.44
N PHE A 290 -8.05 -6.17 25.18
CA PHE A 290 -6.93 -5.39 24.70
C PHE A 290 -6.25 -4.67 25.86
N SER A 291 -5.00 -4.30 25.67
CA SER A 291 -4.17 -3.63 26.66
C SER A 291 -4.59 -2.18 26.90
N ALA A 292 -3.91 -1.52 27.82
CA ALA A 292 -4.09 -0.10 28.11
C ALA A 292 -3.85 0.80 26.89
N ALA A 293 -3.09 0.36 25.88
CA ALA A 293 -2.93 1.09 24.62
C ALA A 293 -4.27 1.29 23.87
N PHE A 294 -5.25 0.42 24.13
CA PHE A 294 -6.61 0.49 23.62
C PHE A 294 -7.62 0.91 24.69
N GLY A 295 -7.16 1.42 25.84
CA GLY A 295 -8.03 1.79 26.96
C GLY A 295 -8.62 0.61 27.73
N ASN A 296 -7.99 -0.58 27.65
CA ASN A 296 -8.47 -1.83 28.27
C ASN A 296 -9.85 -2.29 27.75
N ALA A 297 -10.09 -2.08 26.45
CA ALA A 297 -11.32 -2.48 25.76
C ALA A 297 -11.47 -4.01 25.59
#